data_AF-A0A109WQ94-F1
#
_entry.id   AF-A0A109WQ94-F1
#
_cell.length_a   1.000
_cell.length_b   1.000
_cell.length_c   1.000
_cell.angle_alpha   90.00
_cell.angle_beta   90.00
_cell.angle_gamma   90.00
#
_symmetry.space_group_name_H-M   'P 1'
#
loop_
_entity.id
_entity.type
_entity.pdbx_description
1 polymer ?
#
loop_
_entity_poly.entity_id
_entity_poly.type
_entity_poly.pdbx_seq_one_letter_code
_entity_poly.pdbx_strand_id
1 'polypeptide(L)'
;MVATIDAADTQVSEVLGTLPSHRSLRNYSDEPLPADILETIMAAAQSASGSSNLQVFSVVAVRYTERTARPAGFAGKQRHVAAAPLLTVLIADLCGFGEFLMRPA
;
A
#
# COMPACT_ATOMS: atom_id res chain seq x y z
N MET A 1 20.43 -19.15 -2.92
CA MET A 1 19.71 -20.44 -3.04
C MET A 1 18.29 -20.11 -3.48
N VAL A 2 18.03 -20.18 -4.79
CA VAL A 2 16.66 -20.05 -5.33
C VAL A 2 16.12 -21.47 -5.39
N ALA A 3 15.12 -21.77 -4.57
CA ALA A 3 14.36 -23.00 -4.75
C ALA A 3 13.49 -22.80 -5.99
N THR A 4 13.88 -23.41 -7.11
CA THR A 4 12.98 -23.59 -8.24
C THR A 4 11.90 -24.56 -7.76
N ILE A 5 10.69 -24.06 -7.53
CA ILE A 5 9.55 -24.90 -7.21
C ILE A 5 9.14 -25.56 -8.54
N ASP A 6 9.45 -26.85 -8.71
CA ASP A 6 9.03 -27.60 -9.89
C ASP A 6 7.52 -27.83 -9.79
N ALA A 7 6.77 -27.25 -10.73
CA ALA A 7 5.33 -27.05 -10.64
C ALA A 7 4.51 -28.33 -10.93
N ALA A 8 5.16 -29.48 -11.13
CA ALA A 8 4.49 -30.67 -11.63
C ALA A 8 3.56 -31.38 -10.62
N ASP A 9 3.69 -31.12 -9.31
CA ASP A 9 2.95 -31.89 -8.29
C ASP A 9 2.41 -31.08 -7.10
N THR A 10 2.47 -29.74 -7.15
CA THR A 10 1.91 -28.89 -6.08
C THR A 10 0.74 -28.09 -6.62
N GLN A 11 -0.44 -28.28 -6.04
CA GLN A 11 -1.58 -27.39 -6.27
C GLN A 11 -1.25 -26.03 -5.64
N VAL A 12 -0.57 -25.16 -6.40
CA VAL A 12 -0.11 -23.84 -5.94
C VAL A 12 -1.32 -22.95 -5.72
N SER A 13 -1.44 -22.36 -4.53
CA SER A 13 -2.51 -21.39 -4.27
C SER A 13 -2.32 -20.13 -5.13
N GLU A 14 -3.42 -19.47 -5.47
CA GLU A 14 -3.39 -18.24 -6.27
C GLU A 14 -2.48 -17.17 -5.67
N VAL A 15 -2.43 -17.08 -4.33
CA VAL A 15 -1.53 -16.17 -3.60
C VAL A 15 -0.06 -16.50 -3.87
N LEU A 16 0.32 -17.78 -3.81
CA LEU A 16 1.70 -18.22 -4.05
C LEU A 16 2.12 -18.07 -5.52
N GLY A 17 1.17 -18.15 -6.46
CA GLY A 17 1.41 -17.79 -7.86
C GLY A 17 1.60 -16.28 -8.07
N THR A 18 0.88 -15.45 -7.31
CA THR A 18 0.89 -13.99 -7.46
C THR A 18 2.19 -13.35 -6.96
N LEU A 19 2.69 -13.74 -5.79
CA LEU A 19 3.88 -13.14 -5.16
C LEU A 19 5.13 -13.09 -6.08
N PRO A 20 5.57 -14.19 -6.74
CA PRO A 20 6.75 -14.16 -7.63
C PRO A 20 6.49 -13.44 -8.96
N SER A 21 5.22 -13.28 -9.35
CA SER A 21 4.84 -12.57 -10.57
C SER A 21 4.94 -11.04 -10.44
N HIS A 22 5.08 -10.52 -9.22
CA HIS A 22 5.08 -9.08 -8.92
C HIS A 22 6.09 -8.29 -9.78
N ARG A 23 5.62 -7.15 -10.34
CA ARG A 23 6.42 -6.16 -11.04
C ARG A 23 5.99 -4.76 -10.59
N SER A 24 6.96 -3.89 -10.34
CA SER A 24 6.66 -2.48 -10.07
C SER A 24 6.28 -1.76 -11.36
N LEU A 25 5.02 -1.35 -11.47
CA LEU A 25 4.52 -0.57 -12.59
C LEU A 25 4.77 0.92 -12.36
N ARG A 26 5.05 1.64 -13.44
CA ARG A 26 5.31 3.10 -13.44
C ARG A 26 4.65 3.80 -14.63
N ASN A 27 3.70 3.12 -15.26
CA ASN A 27 2.87 3.65 -16.34
C ASN A 27 1.44 3.19 -16.05
N TYR A 28 0.53 4.14 -15.98
CA TYR A 28 -0.85 3.92 -15.54
C TYR A 28 -1.81 4.39 -16.64
N SER A 29 -2.95 3.72 -16.77
CA SER A 29 -4.06 4.21 -17.60
C SER A 29 -4.84 5.30 -16.87
N ASP A 30 -5.68 6.02 -17.61
CA ASP A 30 -6.65 6.97 -17.06
C ASP A 30 -7.92 6.27 -16.52
N GLU A 31 -7.91 4.94 -16.41
CA GLU A 31 -9.04 4.17 -15.91
C GLU A 31 -9.25 4.47 -14.42
N PRO A 32 -10.49 4.80 -13.99
CA PRO A 32 -10.75 5.06 -12.59
C PRO A 32 -10.58 3.79 -11.75
N LEU A 33 -10.10 3.99 -10.52
CA LEU A 33 -10.01 2.90 -9.55
C LEU A 33 -11.42 2.38 -9.20
N PRO A 34 -11.58 1.06 -8.98
CA PRO A 34 -12.81 0.50 -8.42
C PRO A 34 -13.18 1.19 -7.10
N ALA A 35 -14.49 1.29 -6.83
CA ALA A 35 -15.00 2.11 -5.73
C ALA A 35 -14.52 1.64 -4.34
N ASP A 36 -14.29 0.35 -4.17
CA ASP A 36 -13.97 -0.33 -2.91
C ASP A 36 -12.47 -0.69 -2.76
N ILE A 37 -11.66 -0.42 -3.78
CA ILE A 37 -10.28 -0.93 -3.82
C ILE A 37 -9.42 -0.37 -2.68
N LEU A 38 -9.69 0.87 -2.27
CA LEU A 38 -8.92 1.49 -1.20
C LEU A 38 -9.22 0.79 0.12
N GLU A 39 -10.48 0.56 0.43
CA GLU A 39 -10.96 -0.15 1.62
C GLU A 39 -10.40 -1.58 1.65
N THR A 40 -10.43 -2.29 0.51
CA THR A 40 -9.85 -3.64 0.41
C THR A 40 -8.35 -3.65 0.71
N ILE A 41 -7.59 -2.73 0.11
CA ILE A 41 -6.13 -2.64 0.33
C ILE A 41 -5.85 -2.24 1.80
N MET A 42 -6.64 -1.33 2.38
CA MET A 42 -6.46 -0.92 3.77
C MET A 42 -6.76 -2.06 4.75
N ALA A 43 -7.83 -2.84 4.51
CA ALA A 43 -8.13 -4.01 5.31
C ALA A 43 -7.00 -5.06 5.24
N ALA A 44 -6.44 -5.29 4.04
CA ALA A 44 -5.29 -6.16 3.87
C ALA A 44 -4.04 -5.64 4.62
N ALA A 45 -3.75 -4.34 4.53
CA ALA A 45 -2.63 -3.72 5.24
C ALA A 45 -2.78 -3.81 6.77
N GLN A 46 -3.97 -3.56 7.30
CA GLN A 46 -4.28 -3.66 8.74
C GLN A 46 -4.26 -5.11 9.25
N SER A 47 -4.50 -6.09 8.38
CA SER A 47 -4.43 -7.51 8.73
C SER A 47 -3.00 -8.04 8.84
N ALA A 48 -2.00 -7.28 8.38
CA ALA A 48 -0.60 -7.67 8.49
C ALA A 48 -0.14 -7.72 9.96
N SER A 49 0.85 -8.56 10.25
CA SER A 49 1.40 -8.64 11.61
C SER A 49 2.03 -7.32 12.03
N GLY A 50 1.67 -6.86 13.23
CA GLY A 50 2.29 -5.70 13.88
C GLY A 50 3.06 -6.13 15.12
N SER A 51 4.22 -5.51 15.37
CA SER A 51 4.97 -5.74 16.62
C SER A 51 4.09 -5.42 17.82
N SER A 52 3.95 -6.39 18.72
CA SER A 52 3.06 -6.32 19.89
C SER A 52 1.62 -5.85 19.57
N ASN A 53 1.17 -6.05 18.33
CA ASN A 53 -0.10 -5.55 17.80
C ASN A 53 -0.35 -4.04 18.02
N LEU A 54 0.71 -3.22 18.07
CA LEU A 54 0.59 -1.79 18.37
C LEU A 54 0.04 -0.95 17.21
N GLN A 55 0.09 -1.48 15.98
CA GLN A 55 -0.38 -0.80 14.77
C GLN A 55 0.21 0.62 14.59
N VAL A 56 1.52 0.75 14.82
CA VAL A 56 2.26 2.03 14.76
C VAL A 56 2.53 2.53 13.34
N PHE A 57 1.49 2.55 12.52
CA PHE A 57 1.53 3.12 11.19
C PHE A 57 0.22 3.85 10.87
N SER A 58 0.37 4.95 10.14
CA SER A 58 -0.74 5.67 9.53
C SER A 58 -0.58 5.65 8.01
N VAL A 59 -1.71 5.63 7.30
CA VAL A 59 -1.73 5.68 5.83
C VAL A 59 -2.48 6.93 5.39
N VAL A 60 -1.81 7.79 4.62
CA VAL A 60 -2.44 8.94 3.97
C VAL A 60 -2.68 8.59 2.51
N ALA A 61 -3.95 8.46 2.14
CA ALA A 61 -4.41 8.24 0.78
C ALA A 61 -4.62 9.59 0.07
N VAL A 62 -3.78 9.88 -0.93
CA VAL A 62 -3.83 11.13 -1.70
C VAL A 62 -4.40 10.83 -3.09
N ARG A 63 -5.59 11.36 -3.35
CA ARG A 63 -6.21 11.37 -4.69
C ARG A 63 -5.90 12.69 -5.38
N TYR A 64 -5.31 12.64 -6.56
CA TYR A 64 -4.94 13.84 -7.30
C TYR A 64 -6.18 14.49 -7.93
N THR A 65 -6.56 15.65 -7.43
CA THR A 65 -7.36 16.66 -8.13
C THR A 65 -6.43 17.75 -8.68
N GLU A 66 -6.92 18.67 -9.51
CA GLU A 66 -6.14 19.80 -10.06
C GLU A 66 -5.42 20.63 -8.98
N ARG A 67 -5.87 20.60 -7.71
CA ARG A 67 -5.26 21.34 -6.58
C ARG A 67 -4.10 20.62 -5.89
N THR A 68 -3.86 19.34 -6.20
CA THR A 68 -2.91 18.45 -5.49
C THR A 68 -1.63 18.14 -6.28
N ALA A 69 -1.24 18.98 -7.24
CA ALA A 69 -0.01 18.78 -8.05
C ALA A 69 1.32 18.83 -7.24
N ARG A 70 1.29 19.18 -5.95
CA ARG A 70 2.48 19.37 -5.09
C ARG A 70 3.23 18.09 -4.69
N PRO A 71 2.58 16.99 -4.25
CA PRO A 71 3.25 15.76 -3.82
C PRO A 71 4.32 15.20 -4.76
N ALA A 72 4.09 15.22 -6.08
CA ALA A 72 5.07 14.73 -7.06
C ALA A 72 6.38 15.55 -7.04
N GLY A 73 6.30 16.83 -6.68
CA GLY A 73 7.48 17.69 -6.50
C GLY A 73 8.36 17.25 -5.34
N PHE A 74 7.77 16.74 -4.25
CA PHE A 74 8.51 16.21 -3.10
C PHE A 74 9.06 14.80 -3.35
N ALA A 75 8.42 14.03 -4.23
CA ALA A 75 8.88 12.69 -4.65
C ALA A 75 9.96 12.73 -5.75
N GLY A 76 10.80 13.77 -5.80
CA GLY A 76 11.87 13.88 -6.80
C GLY A 76 11.37 14.10 -8.24
N LYS A 77 10.18 14.67 -8.42
CA LYS A 77 9.55 14.93 -9.73
C LYS A 77 9.36 13.69 -10.60
N GLN A 78 9.12 12.54 -9.95
CA GLN A 78 8.87 11.28 -10.64
C GLN A 78 7.55 11.32 -11.41
N ARG A 79 7.60 11.16 -12.74
CA ARG A 79 6.42 11.26 -13.63
C ARG A 79 5.28 10.32 -13.24
N HIS A 80 5.62 9.08 -12.88
CA HIS A 80 4.62 8.07 -12.53
C HIS A 80 3.87 8.39 -11.23
N VAL A 81 4.47 9.17 -10.31
CA VAL A 81 3.78 9.61 -9.08
C VAL A 81 2.68 10.61 -9.42
N ALA A 82 2.93 11.52 -10.37
CA ALA A 82 1.93 12.47 -10.83
C ALA A 82 0.82 11.83 -11.69
N ALA A 83 1.15 10.75 -12.41
CA ALA A 83 0.20 10.02 -13.25
C ALA A 83 -0.61 8.95 -12.50
N ALA A 84 -0.20 8.56 -11.30
CA ALA A 84 -0.90 7.53 -10.54
C ALA A 84 -2.29 8.04 -10.06
N PRO A 85 -3.37 7.25 -10.19
CA PRO A 85 -4.70 7.66 -9.74
C PRO A 85 -4.81 7.79 -8.22
N LEU A 86 -3.90 7.17 -7.47
CA LEU A 86 -3.82 7.20 -6.02
C LEU A 86 -2.36 7.11 -5.57
N LEU A 87 -1.95 7.97 -4.65
CA LEU A 87 -0.70 7.85 -3.91
C LEU A 87 -0.99 7.52 -2.45
N THR A 88 -0.45 6.42 -1.96
CA THR A 88 -0.48 6.08 -0.52
C THR A 88 0.86 6.41 0.13
N VAL A 89 0.83 7.24 1.16
CA VAL A 89 2.01 7.56 1.98
C VAL A 89 1.91 6.77 3.28
N LEU A 90 2.82 5.82 3.46
CA LEU A 90 2.95 5.05 4.69
C LEU A 90 3.82 5.84 5.67
N ILE A 91 3.30 6.06 6.88
CA ILE A 91 3.94 6.88 7.91
C ILE A 91 4.16 5.98 9.13
N ALA A 92 5.39 5.95 9.64
CA ALA A 92 5.63 5.41 10.98
C ALA A 92 4.98 6.35 11.99
N ASP A 93 3.95 5.87 12.68
CA ASP A 93 3.13 6.69 13.57
C ASP A 93 3.22 6.15 15.00
N LEU A 94 4.07 6.82 15.78
CA LEU A 94 4.25 6.54 17.21
C LEU A 94 3.36 7.43 18.09
N CYS A 95 2.74 8.46 17.50
CA CYS A 95 1.90 9.41 18.22
C CYS A 95 0.55 8.78 18.59
N GLY A 96 -0.02 7.97 17.69
CA GLY A 96 -1.27 7.24 17.94
C GLY A 96 -1.22 6.33 19.18
N PHE A 97 -0.06 5.75 19.50
CA PHE A 97 0.13 4.96 20.72
C PHE A 97 0.06 5.83 22.00
N GLY A 98 0.69 7.01 21.96
CA GLY A 98 0.64 7.96 23.08
C GLY A 98 -0.76 8.53 23.31
N GLU A 99 -1.50 8.82 22.24
CA GLU A 99 -2.89 9.30 22.33
C GLU A 99 -3.84 8.22 22.86
N PHE A 100 -3.68 6.96 22.43
CA PHE A 100 -4.41 5.82 22.99
C PHE A 100 -4.16 5.65 24.49
N LEU A 101 -2.90 5.72 24.94
CA LEU A 101 -2.55 5.60 26.36
C LEU A 101 -3.09 6.77 27.21
N MET A 102 -3.18 7.97 26.62
CA MET A 102 -3.57 9.20 27.30
C MET A 102 -5.08 9.51 27.21
N ARG A 103 -5.86 8.70 26.51
CA ARG A 103 -7.31 8.93 26.38
C ARG A 103 -8.02 8.53 27.69
N PRO A 104 -8.75 9.44 28.36
CA PRO A 104 -9.58 9.06 29.48
C PRO A 104 -10.67 8.08 29.01
N ALA A 105 -11.00 7.13 29.89
CA ALA A 105 -12.00 6.10 29.67
C ALA A 105 -13.41 6.68 29.44
#